data_AF-A0A3C0G4A9-F1
#
_entry.id   AF-A0A3C0G4A9-F1
#
_cell.length_a   1.000
_cell.length_b   1.000
_cell.length_c   1.000
_cell.angle_alpha   90.00
_cell.angle_beta   90.00
_cell.angle_gamma   90.00
#
_symmetry.space_group_name_H-M   'P 1'
#
loop_
_entity.id
_entity.type
_entity.pdbx_description
1 polymer ?
#
loop_
_entity_poly.entity_id
_entity_poly.type
_entity_poly.pdbx_seq_one_letter_code
_entity_poly.pdbx_strand_id
1 'polypeptide(L)' 'MKKIQMVDLGGQYQEIKEQVNNSISQILETSAFINGPEVHAFQKELEEYLQVK' A
#
# COMPACT_ATOMS: atom_id res chain seq x y z
N MET A 1 15.69 -1.21 25.29
CA MET A 1 14.56 -2.07 24.93
C MET A 1 13.59 -1.25 24.09
N LYS A 2 13.11 -1.75 22.95
CA LYS A 2 12.03 -1.08 22.23
C LYS A 2 10.78 -1.07 23.14
N LYS A 3 10.06 0.06 23.17
CA LYS A 3 8.80 0.19 23.90
C LYS A 3 7.80 -0.78 23.27
N ILE A 4 7.26 -1.73 24.05
CA ILE A 4 6.24 -2.65 23.56
C ILE A 4 4.97 -1.84 23.32
N GLN A 5 4.57 -1.76 22.06
CA GLN A 5 3.33 -1.12 21.66
C GLN A 5 2.31 -2.21 21.30
N MET A 6 1.04 -1.96 21.62
CA MET A 6 -0.05 -2.87 21.27
C MET A 6 -0.14 -3.08 19.74
N VAL A 7 0.24 -2.09 18.95
CA VAL A 7 0.42 -2.18 17.50
C VAL A 7 1.65 -1.38 17.10
N ASP A 8 2.63 -2.02 16.44
CA ASP A 8 3.86 -1.35 15.96
C ASP A 8 3.71 -0.95 14.49
N LEU A 9 3.02 0.16 14.22
CA LEU A 9 2.88 0.68 12.85
C LEU A 9 4.23 1.17 12.29
N GLY A 10 5.13 1.62 13.16
CA GLY A 10 6.45 2.12 12.76
C GLY A 10 7.33 1.00 12.21
N GLY A 11 7.41 -0.12 12.92
CA GLY A 11 8.12 -1.33 12.49
C GLY A 11 7.53 -1.91 11.21
N GLN A 12 6.20 -2.08 11.16
CA GLN A 12 5.50 -2.56 9.96
C GLN A 12 5.78 -1.66 8.74
N TYR A 13 5.74 -0.34 8.90
CA TYR A 13 6.09 0.57 7.81
C TYR A 13 7.56 0.45 7.39
N GLN A 14 8.51 0.28 8.32
CA GLN A 14 9.92 0.12 7.93
C GLN A 14 10.15 -1.09 7.03
N GLU A 15 9.43 -2.19 7.24
CA GLU A 15 9.54 -3.41 6.42
C GLU A 15 9.08 -3.19 4.97
N ILE A 16 8.10 -2.30 4.74
CA ILE A 16 7.53 -2.01 3.42
C ILE A 16 7.90 -0.62 2.88
N LYS A 17 8.81 0.10 3.54
CA LYS A 17 9.08 1.53 3.30
C LYS A 17 9.49 1.81 1.85
N GLU A 18 10.40 1.02 1.31
CA GLU A 18 10.89 1.21 -0.06
C GLU A 18 9.79 0.99 -1.09
N GLN A 19 8.99 -0.07 -0.92
CA GLN A 19 7.84 -0.35 -1.78
C GLN A 19 6.83 0.81 -1.76
N VAL A 20 6.44 1.28 -0.57
CA VAL A 20 5.51 2.39 -0.42
C VAL A 20 6.03 3.67 -1.09
N ASN A 21 7.30 4.02 -0.85
CA ASN A 21 7.91 5.22 -1.44
C ASN A 21 7.98 5.15 -2.97
N ASN A 22 8.28 3.98 -3.54
CA ASN A 22 8.34 3.78 -4.98
C ASN A 22 6.95 3.94 -5.61
N SER A 23 5.92 3.30 -5.04
CA SER A 23 4.54 3.44 -5.51
C SER A 23 4.04 4.88 -5.44
N ILE A 24 4.33 5.61 -4.35
CA ILE A 24 3.96 7.03 -4.21
C ILE A 24 4.66 7.87 -5.29
N SER A 25 5.96 7.66 -5.51
CA SER A 25 6.72 8.40 -6.53
C SER A 25 6.14 8.20 -7.92
N GLN A 26 5.79 6.96 -8.28
CA GLN A 26 5.16 6.64 -9.57
C GLN A 26 3.79 7.32 -9.75
N ILE A 27 2.98 7.38 -8.69
CA ILE A 27 1.68 8.08 -8.73
C ILE A 27 1.88 9.58 -8.93
N LEU A 28 2.89 10.18 -8.29
CA LEU A 28 3.21 11.60 -8.46
C LEU A 28 3.70 11.92 -9.89
N GLU A 29 4.52 11.06 -10.48
CA GLU A 29 5.00 11.21 -11.86
C GLU A 29 3.86 11.15 -12.88
N THR A 30 2.91 10.25 -12.66
CA THR A 30 1.78 10.04 -13.58
C THR A 30 0.60 10.98 -13.33
N SER A 31 0.55 11.64 -12.16
CA SER A 31 -0.57 12.47 -11.69
C SER A 31 -1.93 11.74 -11.67
N ALA A 32 -1.92 10.41 -11.64
CA ALA A 32 -3.11 9.58 -11.69
C ALA A 32 -3.75 9.39 -10.29
N PHE A 33 -4.17 10.49 -9.67
CA PHE A 33 -4.61 10.51 -8.26
C PHE A 33 -6.01 9.94 -8.02
N ILE A 34 -6.85 9.90 -9.05
CA ILE A 34 -8.25 9.43 -8.95
C ILE A 34 -8.48 8.36 -10.00
N ASN A 35 -9.01 7.21 -9.56
CA ASN A 35 -9.35 6.08 -10.42
C ASN A 35 -8.18 5.64 -11.34
N GLY A 36 -6.96 5.67 -10.80
CA GLY A 36 -5.74 5.28 -11.50
C GLY A 36 -5.54 3.75 -11.55
N PRO A 37 -4.45 3.29 -12.21
CA PRO A 37 -4.14 1.87 -12.36
C PRO A 37 -4.00 1.15 -11.01
N GLU A 38 -3.39 1.78 -10.01
CA GLU A 38 -3.23 1.21 -8.66
C GLU A 38 -4.57 0.91 -7.96
N VAL A 39 -5.61 1.73 -8.21
CA VAL A 39 -6.96 1.50 -7.66
C VAL A 39 -7.62 0.28 -8.31
N HIS A 40 -7.45 0.11 -9.62
CA HIS A 40 -8.00 -1.03 -10.34
C HIS A 40 -7.26 -2.33 -9.98
N ALA A 41 -5.94 -2.25 -9.81
CA ALA A 41 -5.13 -3.37 -9.34
C ALA A 41 -5.58 -3.82 -7.94
N PHE A 42 -5.70 -2.88 -7.00
CA PHE A 42 -6.18 -3.19 -5.65
C PHE A 42 -7.59 -3.79 -5.64
N GLN A 43 -8.51 -3.26 -6.43
CA GLN A 43 -9.85 -3.82 -6.56
C GLN A 43 -9.80 -5.29 -6.96
N LYS A 44 -9.05 -5.61 -8.02
CA LYS A 44 -8.89 -6.99 -8.51
C LYS A 44 -8.22 -7.90 -7.50
N GLU A 45 -7.13 -7.44 -6.88
CA GLU A 45 -6.42 -8.22 -5.85
C GLU A 45 -7.31 -8.51 -4.64
N LEU A 46 -8.14 -7.54 -4.24
CA LEU A 46 -9.08 -7.70 -3.14
C LEU A 46 -10.25 -8.64 -3.50
N GLU A 47 -10.80 -8.52 -4.71
CA GLU A 47 -11.79 -9.46 -5.26
C GLU A 47 -11.25 -10.89 -5.24
N GLU A 48 -10.01 -11.09 -5.69
CA GLU A 48 -9.33 -12.39 -5.68
C GLU A 48 -9.08 -12.89 -4.25
N TYR A 49 -8.59 -12.04 -3.34
CA TYR A 49 -8.34 -12.40 -1.95
C TYR A 49 -9.62 -12.82 -1.21
N LEU A 50 -10.71 -12.08 -1.43
CA LEU A 50 -12.02 -12.36 -0.82
C LEU A 50 -12.80 -13.44 -1.57
N GLN A 51 -12.36 -13.86 -2.75
CA GLN A 51 -13.02 -14.83 -3.62
C GLN A 51 -14.43 -14.40 -4.03
N VAL A 52 -14.59 -13.11 -4.35
CA VAL A 52 -15.86 -12.50 -4.77
C VAL A 52 -15.73 -11.90 -6.17
N LYS A 53 -16.87 -11.64 -6.82
CA LYS A 53 -16.98 -10.95 -8.12
C LYS A 53 -17.98 -9.82 -8.04
#